data_AF-A0A7S2GDY9-F1
#
_entry.id   AF-A0A7S2GDY9-F1
#
_cell.length_a   1.000
_cell.length_b   1.000
_cell.length_c   1.000
_cell.angle_alpha   90.00
_cell.angle_beta   90.00
_cell.angle_gamma   90.00
#
_symmetry.space_group_name_H-M   'P 1'
#
loop_
_entity.id
_entity.type
_entity.pdbx_description
1 polymer ?
#
loop_
_entity_poly.entity_id
_entity_poly.type
_entity_poly.pdbx_seq_one_letter_code
_entity_poly.pdbx_strand_id
1 'polypeptide(L)'
;AIVLGKKIALGPRSAVPAHMPSIPSQAEVAQVKRELEQARKELVQWKHEWPFVISGLAKRKEELDGREKVLTERLDRLQQLEDDANDYPCPDYLLKAGIEETVNVAVAGNSGVGKSLFINTVRSVSRGDPTWAPVGVTEETTEPRMYEYPDEPRTRLWDLAGVGSEEWP
;
A
#
# COMPACT_ATOMS: atom_id res chain seq x y z
N ALA A 1 -63.37 52.80 -87.72
CA ALA A 1 -63.92 51.43 -87.66
C ALA A 1 -62.90 50.51 -86.98
N ILE A 2 -63.34 49.79 -85.93
CA ILE A 2 -62.83 48.49 -85.38
C ILE A 2 -61.39 48.51 -84.79
N VAL A 3 -61.06 48.45 -83.48
CA VAL A 3 -61.29 47.56 -82.29
C VAL A 3 -60.48 46.24 -82.25
N LEU A 4 -59.93 45.93 -81.05
CA LEU A 4 -59.36 44.68 -80.47
C LEU A 4 -57.82 44.56 -80.55
N GLY A 5 -57.01 44.45 -79.49
CA GLY A 5 -57.23 44.08 -78.08
C GLY A 5 -56.74 42.65 -77.80
N LYS A 6 -55.51 42.48 -77.25
CA LYS A 6 -55.10 41.29 -76.48
C LYS A 6 -53.86 41.57 -75.61
N LYS A 7 -54.07 41.67 -74.28
CA LYS A 7 -53.03 41.55 -73.25
C LYS A 7 -52.73 40.06 -73.03
N ILE A 8 -51.47 39.67 -73.07
CA ILE A 8 -51.02 38.32 -72.70
C ILE A 8 -50.74 38.33 -71.20
N ALA A 9 -51.47 37.51 -70.44
CA ALA A 9 -51.26 37.29 -69.01
C ALA A 9 -50.19 36.21 -68.82
N LEU A 10 -49.08 36.55 -68.19
CA LEU A 10 -48.10 35.57 -67.68
C LEU A 10 -48.61 35.03 -66.34
N GLY A 11 -48.82 33.71 -66.26
CA GLY A 11 -49.28 33.01 -65.05
C GLY A 11 -48.22 32.96 -63.94
N PRO A 12 -48.61 32.55 -62.71
CA PRO A 12 -47.73 32.57 -61.54
C PRO A 12 -46.57 31.57 -61.68
N ARG A 13 -45.37 32.01 -61.27
CA ARG A 13 -44.12 31.22 -61.29
C ARG A 13 -44.27 29.92 -60.48
N SER A 14 -43.80 28.82 -61.05
CA SER A 14 -43.86 27.45 -60.53
C SER A 14 -43.05 27.23 -59.23
N ALA A 15 -43.45 26.21 -58.46
CA ALA A 15 -42.97 25.83 -57.14
C ALA A 15 -41.49 25.39 -57.07
N VAL A 16 -40.90 25.60 -55.89
CA VAL A 16 -39.48 25.38 -55.55
C VAL A 16 -39.16 23.88 -55.32
N PRO A 17 -37.97 23.35 -55.72
CA PRO A 17 -37.62 21.93 -55.56
C PRO A 17 -37.42 21.47 -54.10
N ALA A 18 -37.80 20.23 -53.78
CA ALA A 18 -37.78 19.66 -52.42
C ALA A 18 -36.40 19.50 -51.76
N HIS A 19 -35.31 19.55 -52.55
CA HIS A 19 -33.93 19.48 -52.07
C HIS A 19 -33.34 20.87 -51.79
N MET A 20 -34.10 21.94 -52.04
CA MET A 20 -33.65 23.30 -51.70
C MET A 20 -33.64 23.43 -50.18
N PRO A 21 -32.49 23.77 -49.56
CA PRO A 21 -32.43 24.06 -48.13
C PRO A 21 -33.53 25.07 -47.79
N SER A 22 -34.43 24.68 -46.89
CA SER A 22 -35.52 25.54 -46.46
C SER A 22 -34.92 26.77 -45.79
N ILE A 23 -35.41 27.95 -46.19
CA ILE A 23 -35.03 29.20 -45.52
C ILE A 23 -35.47 29.07 -44.07
N PRO A 24 -34.54 29.10 -43.10
CA PRO A 24 -34.89 28.92 -41.71
C PRO A 24 -35.88 30.01 -41.29
N SER A 25 -36.91 29.59 -40.55
CA SER A 25 -37.92 30.47 -40.02
C SER A 25 -37.27 31.51 -39.10
N GLN A 26 -37.89 32.69 -38.98
CA GLN A 26 -37.40 33.71 -38.05
C GLN A 26 -37.31 33.20 -36.60
N ALA A 27 -38.16 32.23 -36.23
CA ALA A 27 -38.15 31.59 -34.92
C ALA A 27 -36.88 30.74 -34.69
N GLU A 28 -36.50 29.91 -35.66
CA GLU A 28 -35.27 29.10 -35.60
C GLU A 28 -34.01 29.98 -35.54
N VAL A 29 -33.97 31.03 -36.37
CA VAL A 29 -32.86 32.01 -36.33
C VAL A 29 -32.79 32.72 -34.98
N ALA A 30 -33.92 33.08 -34.39
CA ALA A 30 -33.97 33.73 -33.07
C ALA A 30 -33.60 32.77 -31.92
N GLN A 31 -33.88 31.47 -32.06
CA GLN A 31 -33.46 30.46 -31.10
C GLN A 31 -31.94 30.27 -31.11
N VAL A 32 -31.34 30.05 -32.29
CA VAL A 32 -29.89 29.88 -32.43
C VAL A 32 -29.13 31.11 -31.93
N LYS A 33 -29.65 32.33 -32.16
CA LYS A 33 -29.07 33.55 -31.61
C LYS A 33 -29.10 33.59 -30.08
N ARG A 34 -30.19 33.13 -29.45
CA ARG A 34 -30.30 33.06 -27.98
C ARG A 34 -29.33 32.03 -27.40
N GLU A 35 -29.23 30.86 -28.01
CA GLU A 35 -28.26 29.83 -27.63
C GLU A 35 -26.81 30.35 -27.77
N LEU A 36 -26.50 31.07 -28.85
CA LEU A 36 -25.19 31.70 -29.04
C LEU A 36 -24.88 32.75 -27.96
N GLU A 37 -25.85 33.58 -27.58
CA GLU A 37 -25.67 34.54 -26.50
C GLU A 37 -25.48 33.86 -25.15
N GLN A 38 -26.21 32.78 -24.88
CA GLN A 38 -26.07 32.01 -23.66
C GLN A 38 -24.69 31.35 -23.58
N ALA A 39 -24.26 30.67 -24.65
CA ALA A 39 -22.92 30.07 -24.73
C ALA A 39 -21.81 31.13 -24.56
N ARG A 40 -22.00 32.34 -25.10
CA ARG A 40 -21.06 33.46 -24.89
C ARG A 40 -21.00 33.88 -23.42
N LYS A 41 -22.13 33.92 -22.71
CA LYS A 41 -22.18 34.25 -21.28
C LYS A 41 -21.49 33.18 -20.45
N GLU A 42 -21.77 31.90 -20.74
CA GLU A 42 -21.12 30.76 -20.08
C GLU A 42 -19.61 30.78 -20.30
N LEU A 43 -19.14 31.08 -21.51
CA LEU A 43 -17.71 31.20 -21.81
C LEU A 43 -17.03 32.31 -20.98
N VAL A 44 -17.70 33.46 -20.81
CA VAL A 44 -17.19 34.56 -19.98
C VAL A 44 -17.13 34.15 -18.51
N GLN A 45 -18.17 33.48 -18.02
CA GLN A 45 -18.20 32.95 -16.65
C GLN A 45 -17.07 31.95 -16.43
N TRP A 46 -16.92 30.96 -17.32
CA TRP A 46 -15.86 29.97 -17.24
C TRP A 46 -14.48 30.60 -17.27
N LYS A 47 -14.26 31.61 -18.13
CA LYS A 47 -12.99 32.35 -18.18
C LYS A 47 -12.67 33.06 -16.86
N HIS A 48 -13.67 33.45 -16.08
CA HIS A 48 -13.50 34.02 -14.75
C HIS A 48 -13.20 32.95 -13.68
N GLU A 49 -13.83 31.78 -13.77
CA GLU A 49 -13.65 30.68 -12.81
C GLU A 49 -12.36 29.87 -13.04
N TRP A 50 -11.93 29.75 -14.30
CA TRP A 50 -10.80 28.90 -14.71
C TRP A 50 -9.48 29.18 -13.98
N PRO A 51 -9.08 30.43 -13.70
CA PRO A 51 -7.87 30.72 -12.94
C PRO A 51 -7.89 30.11 -11.52
N PHE A 52 -9.05 30.06 -10.87
CA PHE A 52 -9.18 29.45 -9.55
C PHE A 52 -9.01 27.93 -9.61
N VAL A 53 -9.60 27.29 -10.62
CA VAL A 53 -9.45 25.84 -10.84
C VAL A 53 -7.99 25.48 -11.11
N ILE A 54 -7.32 26.22 -12.00
CA ILE A 54 -5.89 26.03 -12.30
C ILE A 54 -5.03 26.23 -11.05
N SER A 55 -5.28 27.30 -10.29
CA SER A 55 -4.56 27.57 -9.03
C SER A 55 -4.75 26.44 -8.01
N GLY A 56 -5.98 25.96 -7.85
CA GLY A 56 -6.29 24.83 -6.96
C GLY A 56 -5.61 23.53 -7.39
N LEU A 57 -5.53 23.27 -8.69
CA LEU A 57 -4.77 22.12 -9.23
C LEU A 57 -3.27 22.26 -8.99
N ALA A 58 -2.71 23.45 -9.20
CA ALA A 58 -1.29 23.71 -8.96
C ALA A 58 -0.92 23.47 -7.48
N LYS A 59 -1.73 23.97 -6.54
CA LYS A 59 -1.50 23.77 -5.10
C LYS A 59 -1.57 22.29 -4.70
N ARG A 60 -2.54 21.53 -5.23
CA ARG A 60 -2.65 20.09 -4.96
C ARG A 60 -1.48 19.31 -5.54
N LYS A 61 -0.98 19.71 -6.72
CA LYS A 61 0.21 19.11 -7.31
C LYS A 61 1.43 19.34 -6.42
N GLU A 62 1.65 20.57 -5.95
CA GLU A 62 2.75 20.87 -5.03
C GLU A 62 2.66 20.07 -3.72
N GLU A 63 1.45 19.91 -3.17
CA GLU A 63 1.23 19.06 -1.99
C GLU A 63 1.55 17.59 -2.27
N LEU A 64 1.16 17.07 -3.44
CA LEU A 64 1.47 15.70 -3.86
C LEU A 64 2.96 15.50 -4.06
N ASP A 65 3.63 16.40 -4.77
CA ASP A 65 5.09 16.35 -5.00
C ASP A 65 5.84 16.39 -3.65
N GLY A 66 5.37 17.21 -2.70
CA GLY A 66 5.90 17.24 -1.34
C GLY A 66 5.70 15.93 -0.57
N ARG A 67 4.52 15.31 -0.67
CA ARG A 67 4.23 13.99 -0.05
C ARG A 67 5.07 12.89 -0.68
N GLU A 68 5.18 12.87 -2.00
CA GLU A 68 5.98 11.89 -2.73
C GLU A 68 7.44 11.96 -2.29
N LYS A 69 8.01 13.17 -2.20
CA LYS A 69 9.37 13.36 -1.70
C LYS A 69 9.57 12.80 -0.28
N VAL A 70 8.66 13.09 0.64
CA VAL A 70 8.72 12.57 2.02
C VAL A 70 8.62 11.04 2.06
N LEU A 71 7.78 10.45 1.21
CA LEU A 71 7.65 9.01 1.12
C LEU A 71 8.92 8.36 0.57
N THR A 72 9.52 8.93 -0.47
CA THR A 72 10.79 8.46 -1.04
C THR A 72 11.90 8.51 0.01
N GLU A 73 12.07 9.63 0.72
CA GLU A 73 13.07 9.75 1.79
C GLU A 73 12.85 8.70 2.91
N ARG A 74 11.58 8.39 3.23
CA ARG A 74 11.25 7.36 4.23
C ARG A 74 11.55 5.95 3.73
N LEU A 75 11.29 5.68 2.46
CA LEU A 75 11.62 4.39 1.83
C LEU A 75 13.14 4.19 1.81
N ASP A 76 13.91 5.21 1.44
CA ASP A 76 15.37 5.16 1.46
C ASP A 76 15.90 4.87 2.86
N ARG A 77 15.32 5.49 3.89
CA ARG A 77 15.69 5.22 5.28
C ARG A 77 15.36 3.78 5.71
N LEU A 78 14.22 3.25 5.29
CA LEU A 78 13.87 1.86 5.60
C LEU A 78 14.81 0.88 4.90
N GLN A 79 15.17 1.16 3.65
CA GLN A 79 16.15 0.36 2.92
C GLN A 79 17.50 0.36 3.63
N GLN A 80 17.98 1.52 4.08
CA GLN A 80 19.22 1.61 4.85
C GLN A 80 19.18 0.79 6.14
N LEU A 81 18.05 0.80 6.87
CA LEU A 81 17.91 0.00 8.08
C LEU A 81 17.87 -1.51 7.78
N GLU A 82 17.30 -1.90 6.66
CA GLU A 82 17.30 -3.29 6.20
C GLU A 82 18.71 -3.74 5.80
N ASP A 83 19.44 -2.90 5.05
CA ASP A 83 20.83 -3.14 4.68
C ASP A 83 21.73 -3.22 5.92
N ASP A 84 21.61 -2.27 6.86
CA ASP A 84 22.35 -2.25 8.12
C ASP A 84 22.05 -3.50 9.00
N ALA A 85 20.82 -4.01 8.96
CA ALA A 85 20.44 -5.21 9.69
C ALA A 85 20.99 -6.49 9.04
N ASN A 86 21.00 -6.55 7.70
CA ASN A 86 21.52 -7.67 6.94
C ASN A 86 23.05 -7.75 6.98
N ASP A 87 23.73 -6.60 6.93
CA ASP A 87 25.18 -6.49 6.98
C ASP A 87 25.72 -6.30 8.41
N TYR A 88 24.87 -6.42 9.43
CA TYR A 88 25.26 -6.24 10.82
C TYR A 88 26.37 -7.24 11.18
N PRO A 89 27.60 -6.78 11.50
CA PRO A 89 28.69 -7.70 11.75
C PRO A 89 28.41 -8.51 13.01
N CYS A 90 28.61 -9.83 12.92
CA CYS A 90 28.51 -10.69 14.09
C CYS A 90 29.53 -10.23 15.15
N PRO A 91 29.10 -9.85 16.37
CA PRO A 91 30.03 -9.40 17.40
C PRO A 91 31.08 -10.45 17.75
N ASP A 92 32.32 -10.01 18.02
CA ASP A 92 33.47 -10.88 18.34
C ASP A 92 33.20 -11.93 19.43
N TYR A 93 32.37 -11.60 20.42
CA TYR A 93 32.06 -12.51 21.52
C TYR A 93 31.18 -13.69 21.06
N LEU A 94 30.32 -13.50 20.05
CA LEU A 94 29.53 -14.59 19.46
C LEU A 94 30.42 -15.47 18.56
N LEU A 95 31.31 -14.85 17.78
CA LEU A 95 32.30 -15.57 16.96
C LEU A 95 33.21 -16.44 17.83
N LYS A 96 33.78 -15.87 18.91
CA LYS A 96 34.64 -16.59 19.87
C LYS A 96 33.91 -17.73 20.59
N ALA A 97 32.61 -17.58 20.80
CA ALA A 97 31.79 -18.61 21.43
C ALA A 97 31.36 -19.74 20.47
N GLY A 98 31.70 -19.66 19.17
CA GLY A 98 31.35 -20.68 18.19
C GLY A 98 29.83 -20.85 18.03
N ILE A 99 29.09 -19.75 18.17
CA ILE A 99 27.63 -19.70 18.04
C ILE A 99 27.18 -18.93 16.78
N GLU A 100 28.11 -18.64 15.88
CA GLU A 100 27.82 -18.13 14.54
C GLU A 100 26.88 -19.09 13.80
N GLU A 101 25.88 -18.53 13.12
CA GLU A 101 24.85 -19.29 12.39
C GLU A 101 24.06 -20.33 13.23
N THR A 102 24.07 -20.22 14.56
CA THR A 102 23.28 -21.10 15.44
C THR A 102 22.01 -20.41 15.94
N VAL A 103 20.93 -21.19 16.00
CA VAL A 103 19.66 -20.78 16.59
C VAL A 103 19.65 -21.22 18.05
N ASN A 104 19.66 -20.25 18.97
CA ASN A 104 19.61 -20.50 20.40
C ASN A 104 18.23 -20.12 20.93
N VAL A 105 17.47 -21.12 21.40
CA VAL A 105 16.13 -20.92 21.96
C VAL A 105 16.19 -21.16 23.45
N ALA A 106 16.01 -20.11 24.25
CA ALA A 106 15.99 -20.22 25.70
C ALA A 106 14.55 -20.34 26.24
N VAL A 107 14.33 -21.31 27.12
CA VAL A 107 13.05 -21.58 27.77
C VAL A 107 13.13 -21.11 29.22
N ALA A 108 12.31 -20.10 29.56
CA ALA A 108 12.24 -19.51 30.90
C ALA A 108 10.86 -19.71 31.52
N GLY A 109 10.79 -19.72 32.86
CA GLY A 109 9.55 -19.87 33.63
C GLY A 109 9.79 -20.42 35.03
N ASN A 110 8.81 -20.36 35.92
CA ASN A 110 8.95 -20.76 37.32
C ASN A 110 9.34 -22.24 37.50
N SER A 111 9.74 -22.60 38.72
CA SER A 111 9.98 -23.99 39.09
C SER A 111 8.77 -24.88 38.87
N GLY A 112 9.01 -26.13 38.48
CA GLY A 112 7.97 -27.16 38.41
C GLY A 112 6.91 -26.98 37.32
N VAL A 113 7.00 -25.96 36.46
CA VAL A 113 6.03 -25.72 35.38
C VAL A 113 6.23 -26.62 34.15
N GLY A 114 7.26 -27.47 34.16
CA GLY A 114 7.51 -28.44 33.09
C GLY A 114 8.37 -27.94 31.93
N LYS A 115 9.27 -26.97 32.15
CA LYS A 115 10.20 -26.45 31.10
C LYS A 115 11.05 -27.55 30.46
N SER A 116 11.71 -28.37 31.28
CA SER A 116 12.54 -29.48 30.82
C SER A 116 11.72 -30.57 30.12
N LEU A 117 10.47 -30.77 30.53
CA LEU A 117 9.53 -31.65 29.85
C LEU A 117 9.15 -31.10 28.46
N PHE A 118 8.93 -29.79 28.35
CA PHE A 118 8.70 -29.11 27.08
C PHE A 118 9.91 -29.28 26.14
N ILE A 119 11.13 -29.06 26.63
CA ILE A 119 12.36 -29.25 25.85
C ILE A 119 12.47 -30.68 25.31
N ASN A 120 12.25 -31.69 26.15
CA ASN A 120 12.28 -33.09 25.70
C ASN A 120 11.20 -33.40 24.67
N THR A 121 10.00 -32.85 24.85
CA THR A 121 8.87 -33.05 23.94
C THR A 121 9.15 -32.44 22.57
N VAL A 122 9.65 -31.20 22.53
CA VAL A 122 10.00 -30.51 21.28
C VAL A 122 11.17 -31.19 20.56
N ARG A 123 12.10 -31.79 21.30
CA ARG A 123 13.21 -32.60 20.77
C ARG A 123 12.80 -34.04 20.39
N SER A 124 11.55 -34.46 20.62
CA SER A 124 11.09 -35.85 20.46
C SER A 124 11.94 -36.89 21.22
N VAL A 125 12.58 -36.50 22.31
CA VAL A 125 13.45 -37.37 23.11
C VAL A 125 12.60 -38.13 24.11
N SER A 126 12.85 -39.43 24.25
CA SER A 126 12.10 -40.32 25.17
C SER A 126 12.84 -40.52 26.50
N ARG A 127 12.09 -40.79 27.57
CA ARG A 127 12.65 -41.01 28.91
C ARG A 127 13.57 -42.23 28.89
N GLY A 128 14.83 -42.05 29.29
CA GLY A 128 15.87 -43.09 29.25
C GLY A 128 16.92 -42.87 28.15
N ASP A 129 16.69 -41.90 27.26
CA ASP A 129 17.71 -41.43 26.33
C ASP A 129 18.86 -40.73 27.11
N PRO A 130 20.14 -40.95 26.76
CA PRO A 130 21.27 -40.25 27.40
C PRO A 130 21.20 -38.73 27.31
N THR A 131 20.48 -38.19 26.32
CA THR A 131 20.29 -36.76 26.07
C THR A 131 19.00 -36.20 26.69
N TRP A 132 18.27 -37.00 27.46
CA TRP A 132 17.06 -36.59 28.16
C TRP A 132 17.35 -35.49 29.19
N ALA A 133 16.63 -34.36 29.07
CA ALA A 133 16.66 -33.31 30.08
C ALA A 133 16.00 -33.82 31.37
N PRO A 134 16.70 -33.85 32.53
CA PRO A 134 16.12 -34.30 33.78
C PRO A 134 14.86 -33.48 34.11
N VAL A 135 13.80 -34.17 34.51
CA VAL A 135 12.53 -33.56 34.91
C VAL A 135 12.33 -33.89 36.39
N GLY A 136 12.33 -32.86 37.24
CA GLY A 136 12.19 -32.97 38.69
C GLY A 136 11.39 -31.82 39.29
N VAL A 137 10.83 -32.04 40.49
CA VAL A 137 10.09 -31.02 41.27
C VAL A 137 11.05 -30.09 42.01
N THR A 138 12.28 -30.53 42.25
CA THR A 138 13.36 -29.74 42.83
C THR A 138 14.05 -28.95 41.73
N GLU A 139 14.29 -27.65 41.94
CA GLU A 139 15.14 -26.80 41.08
C GLU A 139 16.55 -27.39 41.00
N GLU A 140 16.82 -28.28 40.04
CA GLU A 140 18.15 -28.87 39.83
C GLU A 140 19.00 -28.08 38.81
N THR A 141 18.42 -27.06 38.17
CA THR A 141 19.09 -26.26 37.13
C THR A 141 19.40 -24.86 37.67
N THR A 142 20.44 -24.76 38.50
CA THR A 142 20.99 -23.46 38.97
C THR A 142 21.76 -22.75 37.84
N GLU A 143 22.38 -23.53 36.95
CA GLU A 143 23.10 -23.03 35.76
C GLU A 143 22.32 -23.35 34.47
N PRO A 144 22.28 -22.43 33.49
CA PRO A 144 21.58 -22.67 32.22
C PRO A 144 22.17 -23.86 31.47
N ARG A 145 21.33 -24.82 31.06
CA ARG A 145 21.77 -26.06 30.40
C ARG A 145 21.36 -26.11 28.94
N MET A 146 22.32 -26.40 28.06
CA MET A 146 22.11 -26.53 26.62
C MET A 146 21.78 -27.97 26.22
N TYR A 147 20.82 -28.10 25.30
CA TYR A 147 20.41 -29.34 24.67
C TYR A 147 20.37 -29.17 23.14
N GLU A 148 21.11 -30.01 22.42
CA GLU A 148 21.12 -30.00 20.95
C GLU A 148 19.83 -30.62 20.38
N TYR A 149 19.37 -30.08 19.26
CA TYR A 149 18.27 -30.67 18.52
C TYR A 149 18.78 -31.87 17.71
N PRO A 150 18.17 -33.08 17.86
CA PRO A 150 18.72 -34.31 17.26
C PRO A 150 18.92 -34.24 15.74
N ASP A 151 18.01 -33.55 15.03
CA ASP A 151 17.99 -33.49 13.56
C ASP A 151 18.54 -32.17 13.00
N GLU A 152 18.93 -31.21 13.85
CA GLU A 152 19.39 -29.89 13.43
C GLU A 152 20.51 -29.38 14.37
N PRO A 153 21.79 -29.65 14.06
CA PRO A 153 22.92 -29.35 14.94
C PRO A 153 23.16 -27.85 15.12
N ARG A 154 22.57 -27.00 14.26
CA ARG A 154 22.60 -25.54 14.41
C ARG A 154 21.57 -25.02 15.41
N THR A 155 20.64 -25.87 15.88
CA THR A 155 19.61 -25.48 16.83
C THR A 155 19.91 -26.01 18.23
N ARG A 156 19.92 -25.08 19.20
CA ARG A 156 20.22 -25.34 20.60
C ARG A 156 19.07 -24.84 21.48
N LEU A 157 18.57 -25.72 22.34
CA LEU A 157 17.54 -25.40 23.33
C LEU A 157 18.21 -25.21 24.68
N TRP A 158 18.01 -24.06 25.30
CA TRP A 158 18.56 -23.72 26.61
C TRP A 158 17.47 -23.81 27.66
N ASP A 159 17.65 -24.67 28.65
CA ASP A 159 16.83 -24.69 29.86
C ASP A 159 17.40 -23.69 30.86
N LEU A 160 16.64 -22.65 31.16
CA LEU A 160 17.03 -21.62 32.12
C LEU A 160 16.49 -21.94 33.51
N ALA A 161 17.25 -21.54 34.54
CA ALA A 161 16.82 -21.63 35.94
C ALA A 161 15.45 -20.96 36.16
N GLY A 162 14.66 -21.45 37.10
CA GLY A 162 13.36 -20.88 37.40
C GLY A 162 13.47 -19.45 37.93
N VAL A 163 12.57 -18.56 37.50
CA VAL A 163 12.41 -17.24 38.15
C VAL A 163 11.82 -17.47 39.54
N GLY A 164 12.68 -17.60 40.55
CA GLY A 164 12.31 -17.97 41.92
C GLY A 164 13.31 -18.87 42.66
N SER A 165 14.41 -19.29 42.02
CA SER A 165 15.55 -19.91 42.71
C SER A 165 16.30 -18.87 43.56
N GLU A 166 16.84 -19.30 44.70
CA GLU A 166 17.49 -18.46 45.73
C GLU A 166 18.80 -17.77 45.27
N GLU A 167 19.20 -17.91 44.00
CA GLU A 167 20.46 -17.40 43.44
C GLU A 167 20.28 -16.54 42.18
N TRP A 168 19.24 -15.69 42.14
CA TRP A 168 19.23 -14.53 41.24
C TRP A 168 19.92 -13.33 41.93
N PRO A 169 21.03 -12.76 41.40
CA PRO A 169 21.61 -11.53 41.93
C PRO A 169 20.72 -10.30 41.73
#